data_AF-A0A930ALY0-F1
#
_entry.id   AF-A0A930ALY0-F1
#
_cell.length_a   1.000
_cell.length_b   1.000
_cell.length_c   1.000
_cell.angle_alpha   90.00
_cell.angle_beta   90.00
_cell.angle_gamma   90.00
#
_symmetry.space_group_name_H-M   'P 1'
#
loop_
_entity.id
_entity.type
_entity.pdbx_description
1 polymer ?
#
loop_
_entity_poly.entity_id
_entity_poly.type
_entity_poly.pdbx_seq_one_letter_code
_entity_poly.pdbx_strand_id
1 'polypeptide(L)'
;LLVSVAQASMQVQIRPGRAFLNNRWFTADSVITLPLTRAHGTLSRITAVALHFDEVNREVIPVCIDGTLASSPTAPQLDDKYLLLALVAVPANPSNLSQITVTDSRKFVHALVNYDFDQSVLQKEYIKAFNAWFEGIKNQLGTDAAGNLQNQINALNPKVDAVNNALTFNGQNMTAKGRLDVVGETHAKGRLILGKDNDFIITKSFSNSVVSLPGNTAAWVSISYVIPEGYELIDFYDVYSDTWHNCVIRSIDKAQKKVAVFVSNSSFNEAAPQSTVYVKGLFVRKEK
;
A
#
# COMPACT_ATOMS: atom_id res chain seq x y z
N LEU A 1 -19.04 -61.69 7.26
CA LEU A 1 -17.80 -62.49 7.14
C LEU A 1 -16.98 -62.55 8.43
N LEU A 2 -17.54 -62.26 9.61
CA LEU A 2 -16.83 -62.48 10.88
C LEU A 2 -16.66 -63.99 11.08
N VAL A 3 -15.46 -64.40 11.51
CA VAL A 3 -15.10 -65.80 11.72
C VAL A 3 -15.20 -66.15 13.21
N SER A 4 -15.83 -67.29 13.52
CA SER A 4 -15.87 -67.91 14.84
C SER A 4 -15.64 -69.42 14.72
N VAL A 5 -15.31 -70.10 15.81
CA VAL A 5 -15.12 -71.56 15.82
C VAL A 5 -16.16 -72.21 16.73
N ALA A 6 -16.89 -73.19 16.20
CA ALA A 6 -17.71 -74.11 16.97
C ALA A 6 -16.80 -75.24 17.50
N GLN A 7 -16.23 -75.01 18.69
CA GLN A 7 -15.17 -75.84 19.26
C GLN A 7 -15.55 -77.33 19.36
N ALA A 8 -16.73 -77.65 19.91
CA ALA A 8 -17.18 -79.04 20.10
C ALA A 8 -17.31 -79.85 18.79
N SER A 9 -17.68 -79.18 17.70
CA SER A 9 -17.89 -79.83 16.40
C SER A 9 -16.72 -79.65 15.44
N MET A 10 -15.62 -79.01 15.87
CA MET A 10 -14.43 -78.72 15.06
C MET A 10 -14.79 -78.09 13.72
N GLN A 11 -15.57 -77.01 13.78
CA GLN A 11 -16.01 -76.28 12.59
C GLN A 11 -15.73 -74.79 12.70
N VAL A 12 -15.28 -74.19 11.60
CA VAL A 12 -15.21 -72.74 11.43
C VAL A 12 -16.56 -72.25 10.91
N GLN A 13 -17.08 -71.19 11.52
CA GLN A 13 -18.30 -70.51 11.10
C GLN A 13 -17.96 -69.12 10.57
N ILE A 14 -18.35 -68.84 9.35
CA ILE A 14 -18.24 -67.53 8.70
C ILE A 14 -19.65 -66.92 8.68
N ARG A 15 -19.87 -65.87 9.46
CA ARG A 15 -21.16 -65.16 9.52
C ARG A 15 -21.46 -64.44 8.19
N PRO A 16 -22.73 -64.17 7.87
CA PRO A 16 -23.14 -63.41 6.69
C PRO A 16 -22.32 -62.13 6.44
N GLY A 17 -22.13 -61.77 5.19
CA GLY A 17 -21.46 -60.54 4.78
C GLY A 17 -20.91 -60.61 3.35
N ARG A 18 -20.20 -59.56 2.96
CA ARG A 18 -19.70 -59.39 1.59
C ARG A 18 -18.20 -59.12 1.56
N ALA A 19 -17.55 -59.57 0.50
CA ALA A 19 -16.15 -59.28 0.19
C ALA A 19 -15.97 -59.10 -1.31
N PHE A 20 -14.90 -58.41 -1.69
CA PHE A 20 -14.48 -58.26 -3.07
C PHE A 20 -13.05 -58.80 -3.22
N LEU A 21 -12.86 -59.72 -4.15
CA LEU A 21 -11.57 -60.35 -4.43
C LEU A 21 -11.48 -60.63 -5.93
N ASN A 22 -10.34 -60.26 -6.52
CA ASN A 22 -10.02 -60.46 -7.94
C ASN A 22 -11.17 -60.11 -8.91
N ASN A 23 -11.69 -58.89 -8.76
CA ASN A 23 -12.79 -58.33 -9.55
C ASN A 23 -14.14 -59.05 -9.44
N ARG A 24 -14.36 -59.84 -8.36
CA ARG A 24 -15.62 -60.55 -8.10
C ARG A 24 -16.12 -60.29 -6.68
N TRP A 25 -17.44 -60.22 -6.56
CA TRP A 25 -18.14 -60.15 -5.28
C TRP A 25 -18.36 -61.56 -4.71
N PHE A 26 -18.02 -61.73 -3.44
CA PHE A 26 -18.48 -62.84 -2.62
C PHE A 26 -19.59 -62.34 -1.69
N THR A 27 -20.73 -63.04 -1.65
CA THR A 27 -21.84 -62.74 -0.76
C THR A 27 -22.24 -64.00 -0.01
N ALA A 28 -22.30 -63.91 1.31
CA ALA A 28 -22.86 -64.93 2.18
C ALA A 28 -24.09 -64.36 2.89
N ASP A 29 -25.27 -64.93 2.62
CA ASP A 29 -26.55 -64.50 3.22
C ASP A 29 -26.90 -65.29 4.49
N SER A 30 -26.23 -66.43 4.72
CA SER A 30 -26.34 -67.28 5.91
C SER A 30 -24.96 -67.65 6.45
N VAL A 31 -24.91 -68.29 7.61
CA VAL A 31 -23.64 -68.76 8.20
C VAL A 31 -23.08 -69.89 7.35
N ILE A 32 -21.87 -69.73 6.83
CA ILE A 32 -21.13 -70.79 6.13
C ILE A 32 -20.30 -71.54 7.16
N THR A 33 -20.32 -72.87 7.08
CA THR A 33 -19.56 -73.72 8.00
C THR A 33 -18.55 -74.55 7.22
N LEU A 34 -17.29 -74.52 7.65
CA LEU A 34 -16.19 -75.29 7.07
C LEU A 34 -15.60 -76.23 8.12
N PRO A 35 -15.14 -77.43 7.73
CA PRO A 35 -14.44 -78.32 8.65
C PRO A 35 -13.12 -77.69 9.10
N LEU A 36 -12.83 -77.78 10.40
CA LEU A 36 -11.54 -77.43 10.99
C LEU A 36 -10.82 -78.70 11.38
N THR A 37 -9.66 -78.98 10.78
CA THR A 37 -8.91 -80.19 11.11
C THR A 37 -8.34 -80.09 12.54
N ARG A 38 -8.25 -81.22 13.25
CA ARG A 38 -7.61 -81.28 14.57
C ARG A 38 -6.09 -81.12 14.44
N ALA A 39 -5.46 -80.58 15.48
CA ALA A 39 -4.00 -80.59 15.58
C ALA A 39 -3.48 -81.96 16.09
N HIS A 40 -2.16 -82.11 16.15
CA HIS A 40 -1.51 -83.32 16.67
C HIS A 40 -1.57 -83.36 18.22
N GLY A 41 -1.34 -84.53 18.81
CA GLY A 41 -1.31 -84.67 20.28
C GLY A 41 -0.26 -83.81 20.98
N THR A 42 0.83 -83.47 20.28
CA THR A 42 2.00 -82.74 20.82
C THR A 42 2.38 -81.47 20.08
N LEU A 43 1.82 -81.22 18.89
CA LEU A 43 2.17 -80.08 18.04
C LEU A 43 0.93 -79.26 17.73
N SER A 44 1.06 -77.93 17.82
CA SER A 44 0.01 -76.96 17.50
C SER A 44 0.09 -76.58 16.02
N ARG A 45 -0.93 -75.87 15.51
CA ARG A 45 -0.96 -75.32 14.15
C ARG A 45 -1.81 -74.06 14.08
N ILE A 46 -1.61 -73.27 13.03
CA ILE A 46 -2.48 -72.15 12.68
C ILE A 46 -3.17 -72.49 11.36
N THR A 47 -4.51 -72.41 11.33
CA THR A 47 -5.32 -72.54 10.12
C THR A 47 -5.74 -71.14 9.66
N ALA A 48 -5.46 -70.80 8.41
CA ALA A 48 -5.96 -69.59 7.78
C ALA A 48 -7.38 -69.83 7.25
N VAL A 49 -8.32 -68.99 7.66
CA VAL A 49 -9.68 -68.94 7.11
C VAL A 49 -9.70 -67.81 6.11
N ALA A 50 -9.88 -68.13 4.83
CA ALA A 50 -9.75 -67.18 3.74
C ALA A 50 -10.86 -67.38 2.69
N LEU A 51 -11.04 -66.38 1.85
CA LEU A 51 -11.71 -66.55 0.56
C LEU A 51 -10.64 -66.79 -0.50
N HIS A 52 -10.84 -67.77 -1.37
CA HIS A 52 -9.97 -68.12 -2.49
C HIS A 52 -10.66 -67.82 -3.81
N PHE A 53 -9.98 -67.17 -4.73
CA PHE A 53 -10.42 -67.10 -6.12
C PHE A 53 -10.01 -68.37 -6.87
N ASP A 54 -10.96 -69.29 -7.07
CA ASP A 54 -10.81 -70.45 -7.93
C ASP A 54 -10.79 -69.98 -9.38
N GLU A 55 -9.63 -70.04 -10.02
CA GLU A 55 -9.43 -69.58 -11.39
C GLU A 55 -10.13 -70.45 -12.45
N VAL A 56 -10.34 -71.74 -12.14
CA VAL A 56 -10.93 -72.70 -13.07
C VAL A 56 -12.43 -72.44 -13.20
N ASN A 57 -13.12 -72.39 -12.07
CA ASN A 57 -14.55 -72.10 -12.02
C ASN A 57 -14.83 -70.59 -12.05
N ARG A 58 -13.78 -69.78 -11.88
CA ARG A 58 -13.81 -68.32 -11.74
C ARG A 58 -14.66 -67.87 -10.56
N GLU A 59 -14.71 -68.61 -9.46
CA GLU A 59 -15.57 -68.28 -8.32
C GLU A 59 -14.75 -67.92 -7.09
N VAL A 60 -15.32 -67.10 -6.19
CA VAL A 60 -14.72 -66.84 -4.89
C VAL A 60 -15.35 -67.80 -3.89
N ILE A 61 -14.55 -68.70 -3.32
CA ILE A 61 -15.01 -69.74 -2.40
C ILE A 61 -14.34 -69.60 -1.03
N PRO A 62 -15.04 -69.90 0.08
CA PRO A 62 -14.46 -69.88 1.40
C PRO A 62 -13.66 -71.18 1.65
N VAL A 63 -12.46 -71.05 2.21
CA VAL A 63 -11.54 -72.18 2.45
C VAL A 63 -10.86 -72.10 3.81
N CYS A 64 -10.50 -73.26 4.35
CA CYS A 64 -9.60 -73.40 5.49
C CYS A 64 -8.27 -73.99 5.00
N ILE A 65 -7.17 -73.28 5.25
CA ILE A 65 -5.82 -73.68 4.82
C ILE A 65 -5.01 -73.96 6.07
N ASP A 66 -4.62 -75.22 6.25
CA ASP A 66 -3.89 -75.66 7.43
C ASP A 66 -2.39 -75.35 7.31
N GLY A 67 -1.83 -74.74 8.35
CA GLY A 67 -0.40 -74.54 8.48
C GLY A 67 0.34 -75.81 8.89
N THR A 68 1.67 -75.74 8.87
CA THR A 68 2.53 -76.85 9.29
C THR A 68 2.43 -77.05 10.82
N LEU A 69 2.40 -78.30 11.26
CA LEU A 69 2.42 -78.67 12.68
C LEU A 69 3.78 -78.32 13.30
N ALA A 70 3.79 -77.55 14.39
CA ALA A 70 5.01 -77.19 15.10
C ALA A 70 4.73 -76.87 16.58
N SER A 71 5.78 -76.87 17.41
CA SER A 71 5.69 -76.38 18.80
C SER A 71 5.48 -74.86 18.86
N SER A 72 5.93 -74.14 17.82
CA SER A 72 5.65 -72.72 17.58
C SER A 72 5.14 -72.56 16.15
N PRO A 73 3.83 -72.72 15.89
CA PRO A 73 3.29 -72.72 14.55
C PRO A 73 3.26 -71.32 13.94
N THR A 74 3.57 -71.23 12.66
CA THR A 74 3.47 -69.99 11.87
C THR A 74 2.22 -70.01 10.99
N ALA A 75 1.65 -68.84 10.73
CA ALA A 75 0.49 -68.72 9.84
C ALA A 75 0.85 -69.17 8.40
N PRO A 76 -0.07 -69.85 7.69
CA PRO A 76 0.11 -70.16 6.27
C PRO A 76 0.38 -68.89 5.46
N GLN A 77 1.33 -68.98 4.52
CA GLN A 77 1.54 -67.91 3.53
C GLN A 77 0.48 -68.02 2.44
N LEU A 78 -0.18 -66.91 2.13
CA LEU A 78 -1.22 -66.82 1.12
C LEU A 78 -0.77 -65.89 0.00
N ASP A 79 -1.01 -66.27 -1.25
CA ASP A 79 -0.76 -65.43 -2.42
C ASP A 79 -1.90 -64.41 -2.64
N ASP A 80 -1.84 -63.69 -3.75
CA ASP A 80 -2.80 -62.65 -4.13
C ASP A 80 -4.19 -63.18 -4.53
N LYS A 81 -4.35 -64.51 -4.65
CA LYS A 81 -5.63 -65.16 -4.94
C LYS A 81 -6.45 -65.40 -3.68
N TYR A 82 -5.94 -65.06 -2.50
CA TYR A 82 -6.65 -65.21 -1.24
C TYR A 82 -6.94 -63.88 -0.56
N LEU A 83 -8.12 -63.77 0.04
CA LEU A 83 -8.45 -62.74 1.00
C LEU A 83 -8.55 -63.37 2.39
N LEU A 84 -7.57 -63.10 3.25
CA LEU A 84 -7.56 -63.59 4.63
C LEU A 84 -8.72 -62.97 5.44
N LEU A 85 -9.51 -63.82 6.09
CA LEU A 85 -10.60 -63.40 6.99
C LEU A 85 -10.16 -63.51 8.45
N ALA A 86 -9.54 -64.62 8.85
CA ALA A 86 -9.05 -64.81 10.22
C ALA A 86 -7.97 -65.89 10.28
N LEU A 87 -7.21 -65.89 11.37
CA LEU A 87 -6.29 -66.97 11.73
C LEU A 87 -6.86 -67.72 12.93
N VAL A 88 -6.88 -69.04 12.86
CA VAL A 88 -7.37 -69.92 13.92
C VAL A 88 -6.18 -70.69 14.48
N ALA A 89 -5.79 -70.41 15.72
CA ALA A 89 -4.74 -71.16 16.40
C ALA A 89 -5.36 -72.40 17.05
N VAL A 90 -4.96 -73.57 16.57
CA VAL A 90 -5.40 -74.87 17.09
C VAL A 90 -4.28 -75.45 17.96
N PRO A 91 -4.48 -75.57 19.28
CA PRO A 91 -3.44 -76.02 20.20
C PRO A 91 -3.19 -77.54 20.07
N ALA A 92 -2.02 -77.99 20.51
CA ALA A 92 -1.74 -79.40 20.73
C ALA A 92 -2.75 -80.02 21.72
N ASN A 93 -2.92 -81.34 21.64
CA ASN A 93 -3.84 -82.13 22.48
C ASN A 93 -5.33 -81.83 22.19
N PRO A 94 -5.94 -82.50 21.19
CA PRO A 94 -7.26 -82.17 20.63
C PRO A 94 -8.46 -82.41 21.56
N SER A 95 -8.21 -82.77 22.83
CA SER A 95 -9.21 -82.91 23.88
C SER A 95 -9.50 -81.59 24.62
N ASN A 96 -8.60 -80.59 24.53
CA ASN A 96 -8.79 -79.28 25.16
C ASN A 96 -9.22 -78.21 24.14
N LEU A 97 -10.46 -78.33 23.68
CA LEU A 97 -11.02 -77.50 22.62
C LEU A 97 -11.25 -76.04 23.05
N SER A 98 -11.24 -75.75 24.35
CA SER A 98 -11.43 -74.42 24.95
C SER A 98 -10.30 -73.44 24.64
N GLN A 99 -9.15 -73.94 24.17
CA GLN A 99 -7.95 -73.14 23.87
C GLN A 99 -7.83 -72.76 22.39
N ILE A 100 -8.80 -73.11 21.54
CA ILE A 100 -8.82 -72.61 20.15
C ILE A 100 -9.13 -71.12 20.17
N THR A 101 -8.20 -70.32 19.63
CA THR A 101 -8.35 -68.87 19.53
C THR A 101 -8.50 -68.44 18.08
N VAL A 102 -9.29 -67.40 17.85
CA VAL A 102 -9.53 -66.81 16.53
C VAL A 102 -9.03 -65.37 16.54
N THR A 103 -8.11 -65.06 15.65
CA THR A 103 -7.62 -63.70 15.42
C THR A 103 -8.25 -63.15 14.15
N ASP A 104 -9.04 -62.10 14.28
CA ASP A 104 -9.63 -61.39 13.13
C ASP A 104 -8.53 -60.77 12.28
N SER A 105 -8.60 -60.93 10.96
CA SER A 105 -7.62 -60.41 10.00
C SER A 105 -8.29 -59.72 8.81
N ARG A 106 -9.59 -59.40 8.93
CA ARG A 106 -10.35 -58.77 7.85
C ARG A 106 -9.84 -57.37 7.57
N LYS A 107 -9.55 -57.08 6.30
CA LYS A 107 -9.31 -55.73 5.81
C LYS A 107 -10.64 -55.12 5.36
N PHE A 108 -11.09 -54.08 6.06
CA PHE A 108 -12.26 -53.32 5.64
C PHE A 108 -11.85 -52.32 4.57
N VAL A 109 -12.34 -52.50 3.35
CA VAL A 109 -12.25 -51.45 2.32
C VAL A 109 -13.35 -50.45 2.64
N HIS A 110 -12.97 -49.25 3.07
CA HIS A 110 -13.90 -48.12 3.05
C HIS A 110 -14.14 -47.81 1.56
N ALA A 111 -15.40 -47.76 1.13
CA ALA A 111 -15.75 -47.35 -0.24
C ALA A 111 -15.52 -45.85 -0.41
N LEU A 112 -14.26 -45.43 -0.34
CA LEU A 112 -13.75 -44.23 -0.95
C LEU A 112 -12.66 -44.74 -1.88
N VAL A 113 -12.85 -44.48 -3.17
CA VAL A 113 -11.82 -44.60 -4.21
C VAL A 113 -10.47 -44.24 -3.58
N ASN A 114 -9.44 -45.06 -3.75
CA ASN A 114 -8.04 -44.67 -3.51
C ASN A 114 -7.64 -43.59 -4.53
N TYR A 115 -8.36 -42.48 -4.54
CA TYR A 115 -7.83 -41.23 -5.02
C TYR A 115 -7.09 -40.70 -3.82
N ASP A 116 -5.78 -40.64 -3.94
CA ASP A 116 -4.92 -39.96 -2.99
C ASP A 116 -5.41 -38.50 -2.94
N PHE A 117 -6.34 -38.20 -2.03
CA PHE A 117 -6.81 -36.85 -1.75
C PHE A 117 -5.70 -36.13 -0.99
N ASP A 118 -4.55 -36.03 -1.63
CA ASP A 118 -3.46 -35.21 -1.16
C ASP A 118 -3.89 -33.76 -1.39
N GLN A 119 -4.48 -33.16 -0.33
CA GLN A 119 -4.78 -31.73 -0.24
C GLN A 119 -3.54 -30.87 -0.57
N SER A 120 -2.32 -31.43 -0.50
CA SER A 120 -1.11 -30.76 -0.96
C SER A 120 -1.04 -30.57 -2.48
N VAL A 121 -1.71 -31.40 -3.28
CA VAL A 121 -1.69 -31.32 -4.75
C VAL A 121 -2.64 -30.23 -5.27
N LEU A 122 -3.83 -30.10 -4.69
CA LEU A 122 -4.80 -29.06 -5.07
C LEU A 122 -4.36 -27.65 -4.65
N GLN A 123 -3.59 -27.52 -3.57
CA GLN A 123 -3.06 -26.24 -3.10
C GLN A 123 -1.80 -25.79 -3.86
N LYS A 124 -1.07 -26.72 -4.50
CA LYS A 124 0.21 -26.40 -5.19
C LYS A 124 0.05 -25.48 -6.39
N GLU A 125 -0.92 -25.71 -7.27
CA GLU A 125 -1.01 -24.92 -8.52
C GLU A 125 -1.51 -23.49 -8.27
N TYR A 126 -2.49 -23.29 -7.37
CA TYR A 126 -2.94 -21.94 -7.01
C TYR A 126 -1.88 -21.14 -6.25
N ILE A 127 -1.17 -21.77 -5.29
CA ILE A 127 -0.09 -21.11 -4.55
C ILE A 127 1.10 -20.84 -5.47
N LYS A 128 1.42 -21.74 -6.40
CA LYS A 128 2.48 -21.56 -7.40
C LYS A 128 2.15 -20.44 -8.38
N ALA A 129 0.92 -20.39 -8.90
CA ALA A 129 0.47 -19.30 -9.78
C ALA A 129 0.45 -17.96 -9.03
N PHE A 130 -0.03 -17.95 -7.78
CA PHE A 130 0.00 -16.76 -6.92
C PHE A 130 1.43 -16.30 -6.63
N ASN A 131 2.33 -17.19 -6.23
CA ASN A 131 3.72 -16.86 -5.94
C ASN A 131 4.47 -16.40 -7.20
N ALA A 132 4.22 -17.01 -8.36
CA ALA A 132 4.82 -16.58 -9.63
C ALA A 132 4.34 -15.19 -10.04
N TRP A 133 3.04 -14.92 -9.93
CA TRP A 133 2.49 -13.58 -10.14
C TRP A 133 3.07 -12.58 -9.12
N PHE A 134 3.09 -12.94 -7.84
CA PHE A 134 3.58 -12.09 -6.75
C PHE A 134 5.06 -11.75 -6.91
N GLU A 135 5.93 -12.70 -7.23
CA GLU A 135 7.34 -12.44 -7.51
C GLU A 135 7.51 -11.60 -8.78
N GLY A 136 6.66 -11.79 -9.80
CA GLY A 136 6.63 -10.91 -10.98
C GLY A 136 6.32 -9.45 -10.63
N ILE A 137 5.27 -9.21 -9.84
CA ILE A 137 4.87 -7.87 -9.38
C ILE A 137 5.90 -7.26 -8.43
N LYS A 138 6.45 -8.06 -7.51
CA LYS A 138 7.48 -7.63 -6.54
C LYS A 138 8.76 -7.19 -7.23
N ASN A 139 9.19 -7.87 -8.29
CA ASN A 139 10.36 -7.48 -9.08
C ASN A 139 10.13 -6.17 -9.84
N GLN A 140 8.90 -5.92 -10.33
CA GLN A 140 8.54 -4.69 -11.01
C GLN A 140 8.41 -3.48 -10.05
N LEU A 141 7.83 -3.67 -8.88
CA LEU A 141 7.57 -2.61 -7.90
C LEU A 141 8.77 -2.32 -6.99
N GLY A 142 9.60 -3.33 -6.69
CA GLY A 142 10.64 -3.22 -5.68
C GLY A 142 11.97 -2.64 -6.18
N THR A 143 12.36 -2.90 -7.43
CA THR A 143 13.73 -2.60 -7.90
C THR A 143 13.74 -1.56 -9.01
N ASP A 144 12.97 -1.78 -10.08
CA ASP A 144 12.99 -0.86 -11.23
C ASP A 144 12.14 0.39 -10.98
N ALA A 145 10.91 0.24 -10.49
CA ALA A 145 10.04 1.40 -10.23
C ALA A 145 10.57 2.27 -9.07
N ALA A 146 10.87 1.66 -7.91
CA ALA A 146 11.39 2.39 -6.75
C ALA A 146 12.78 2.98 -7.01
N GLY A 147 13.67 2.25 -7.70
CA GLY A 147 15.00 2.75 -8.08
C GLY A 147 14.91 3.93 -9.06
N ASN A 148 14.02 3.84 -10.07
CA ASN A 148 13.78 4.93 -10.99
C ASN A 148 13.20 6.17 -10.28
N LEU A 149 12.26 5.99 -9.34
CA LEU A 149 11.73 7.09 -8.53
C LEU A 149 12.82 7.73 -7.65
N GLN A 150 13.68 6.93 -7.01
CA GLN A 150 14.80 7.45 -6.22
C GLN A 150 15.78 8.24 -7.10
N ASN A 151 16.07 7.77 -8.31
CA ASN A 151 16.91 8.49 -9.26
C ASN A 151 16.27 9.83 -9.66
N GLN A 152 14.95 9.86 -9.88
CA GLN A 152 14.22 11.11 -10.14
C GLN A 152 14.26 12.06 -8.94
N ILE A 153 14.08 11.56 -7.71
CA ILE A 153 14.20 12.35 -6.48
C ILE A 153 15.60 12.92 -6.33
N ASN A 154 16.65 12.11 -6.52
CA ASN A 154 18.04 12.55 -6.45
C ASN A 154 18.35 13.64 -7.47
N ALA A 155 17.72 13.61 -8.65
CA ALA A 155 17.86 14.64 -9.68
C ALA A 155 17.08 15.94 -9.35
N LEU A 156 15.96 15.85 -8.62
CA LEU A 156 15.11 17.00 -8.27
C LEU A 156 15.52 17.69 -6.97
N ASN A 157 15.96 16.94 -5.95
CA ASN A 157 16.32 17.49 -4.64
C ASN A 157 17.31 18.67 -4.71
N PRO A 158 18.45 18.58 -5.43
CA PRO A 158 19.38 19.72 -5.51
C PRO A 158 18.77 20.94 -6.22
N LYS A 159 17.82 20.75 -7.14
CA LYS A 159 17.11 21.86 -7.81
C LYS A 159 16.15 22.54 -6.84
N VAL A 160 15.45 21.76 -6.02
CA VAL A 160 14.57 22.26 -4.96
C VAL A 160 15.40 23.01 -3.91
N ASP A 161 16.55 22.47 -3.51
CA ASP A 161 17.47 23.13 -2.58
C ASP A 161 17.99 24.45 -3.14
N ALA A 162 18.38 24.50 -4.41
CA ALA A 162 18.81 25.74 -5.06
C ALA A 162 17.70 26.81 -5.04
N VAL A 163 16.46 26.42 -5.36
CA VAL A 163 15.30 27.31 -5.29
C VAL A 163 15.05 27.80 -3.86
N ASN A 164 15.06 26.90 -2.86
CA ASN A 164 14.86 27.23 -1.46
C ASN A 164 16.02 28.04 -0.85
N ASN A 165 17.22 27.92 -1.39
CA ASN A 165 18.37 28.75 -1.00
C ASN A 165 18.29 30.17 -1.58
N ALA A 166 17.66 30.33 -2.75
CA ALA A 166 17.45 31.64 -3.37
C ALA A 166 16.18 32.35 -2.88
N LEU A 167 15.12 31.60 -2.55
CA LEU A 167 13.77 32.13 -2.31
C LEU A 167 13.17 31.55 -1.02
N THR A 168 12.33 32.34 -0.35
CA THR A 168 11.44 31.89 0.73
C THR A 168 9.99 31.97 0.25
N PHE A 169 9.23 30.89 0.40
CA PHE A 169 7.81 30.83 0.03
C PHE A 169 6.92 30.84 1.29
N ASN A 170 5.84 31.63 1.27
CA ASN A 170 4.80 31.63 2.31
C ASN A 170 3.42 31.74 1.65
N GLY A 171 2.78 30.60 1.40
CA GLY A 171 1.56 30.51 0.59
C GLY A 171 1.84 30.96 -0.85
N GLN A 172 1.13 32.00 -1.31
CA GLN A 172 1.32 32.59 -2.64
C GLN A 172 2.40 33.69 -2.66
N ASN A 173 3.02 34.02 -1.52
CA ASN A 173 4.06 35.03 -1.42
C ASN A 173 5.46 34.43 -1.59
N MET A 174 6.37 35.21 -2.18
CA MET A 174 7.78 34.87 -2.38
C MET A 174 8.68 36.03 -1.94
N THR A 175 9.75 35.70 -1.23
CA THR A 175 10.82 36.65 -0.87
C THR A 175 12.15 36.17 -1.43
N ALA A 176 12.82 36.98 -2.24
CA ALA A 176 14.20 36.71 -2.65
C ALA A 176 15.15 36.92 -1.46
N LYS A 177 16.01 35.94 -1.20
CA LYS A 177 17.03 36.01 -0.13
C LYS A 177 18.25 36.86 -0.52
N GLY A 178 18.38 37.19 -1.81
CA GLY A 178 19.45 38.02 -2.36
C GLY A 178 18.96 38.90 -3.51
N ARG A 179 19.87 39.24 -4.42
CA ARG A 179 19.59 40.05 -5.61
C ARG A 179 18.62 39.30 -6.55
N LEU A 180 17.65 40.03 -7.09
CA LEU A 180 16.76 39.57 -8.17
C LEU A 180 17.13 40.31 -9.46
N ASP A 181 17.68 39.58 -10.42
CA ASP A 181 17.95 40.09 -11.77
C ASP A 181 16.83 39.67 -12.73
N VAL A 182 16.19 40.63 -13.37
CA VAL A 182 15.12 40.41 -14.36
C VAL A 182 15.63 40.90 -15.72
N VAL A 183 15.83 39.96 -16.66
CA VAL A 183 16.35 40.27 -18.01
C VAL A 183 15.31 41.01 -18.87
N GLY A 184 14.03 40.69 -18.66
CA GLY A 184 12.91 41.31 -19.37
C GLY A 184 12.24 42.43 -18.56
N GLU A 185 10.98 42.70 -18.90
CA GLU A 185 10.18 43.71 -18.20
C GLU A 185 9.56 43.17 -16.90
N THR A 186 9.39 44.04 -15.92
CA THR A 186 8.64 43.75 -14.68
C THR A 186 7.31 44.48 -14.70
N HIS A 187 6.20 43.73 -14.69
CA HIS A 187 4.84 44.29 -14.68
C HIS A 187 4.19 44.07 -13.32
N ALA A 188 3.89 45.15 -12.59
CA ALA A 188 3.16 45.10 -11.33
C ALA A 188 1.75 45.67 -11.51
N LYS A 189 0.71 44.81 -11.45
CA LYS A 189 -0.70 45.24 -11.56
C LYS A 189 -1.21 45.96 -10.32
N GLY A 190 -0.61 45.67 -9.17
CA GLY A 190 -0.91 46.31 -7.89
C GLY A 190 0.06 47.45 -7.59
N ARG A 191 0.42 47.59 -6.32
CA ARG A 191 1.41 48.57 -5.87
C ARG A 191 2.83 48.00 -5.98
N LEU A 192 3.77 48.83 -6.45
CA LEU A 192 5.20 48.58 -6.33
C LEU A 192 5.72 49.29 -5.08
N ILE A 193 6.26 48.53 -4.13
CA ILE A 193 6.86 49.03 -2.89
C ILE A 193 8.38 48.90 -3.02
N LEU A 194 9.09 50.02 -2.90
CA LEU A 194 10.55 50.08 -2.95
C LEU A 194 11.09 50.50 -1.57
N GLY A 195 11.98 49.67 -1.01
CA GLY A 195 12.53 49.87 0.34
C GLY A 195 11.81 49.05 1.41
N LYS A 196 12.41 48.95 2.60
CA LYS A 196 11.91 48.10 3.70
C LYS A 196 10.54 48.58 4.21
N ASP A 197 10.30 49.89 4.16
CA ASP A 197 9.11 50.55 4.69
C ASP A 197 8.56 51.65 3.73
N ASN A 198 8.64 51.45 2.40
CA ASN A 198 8.43 52.52 1.39
C ASN A 198 9.41 53.70 1.54
N ASP A 199 10.63 53.44 1.99
CA ASP A 199 11.64 54.45 2.33
C ASP A 199 12.64 54.73 1.20
N PHE A 200 12.51 54.06 0.04
CA PHE A 200 13.39 54.35 -1.10
C PHE A 200 12.99 55.66 -1.80
N ILE A 201 11.70 55.84 -2.09
CA ILE A 201 11.14 57.07 -2.66
C ILE A 201 10.03 57.56 -1.73
N ILE A 202 10.14 58.81 -1.28
CA ILE A 202 9.17 59.45 -0.39
C ILE A 202 8.68 60.77 -0.96
N THR A 203 7.49 61.20 -0.55
CA THR A 203 6.94 62.52 -0.88
C THR A 203 6.83 63.41 0.35
N LYS A 204 7.14 64.70 0.23
CA LYS A 204 6.93 65.71 1.28
C LYS A 204 6.24 66.95 0.72
N SER A 205 5.34 67.53 1.50
CA SER A 205 4.66 68.78 1.17
C SER A 205 5.30 69.95 1.93
N PHE A 206 5.45 71.07 1.24
CA PHE A 206 5.91 72.35 1.81
C PHE A 206 4.92 73.44 1.41
N SER A 207 4.87 74.52 2.18
CA SER A 207 3.90 75.58 1.90
C SER A 207 4.38 76.98 2.27
N ASN A 208 3.71 77.96 1.70
CA ASN A 208 3.78 79.35 2.12
C ASN A 208 2.45 80.06 1.78
N SER A 209 2.19 81.18 2.44
CA SER A 209 0.95 81.94 2.25
C SER A 209 1.04 82.86 1.02
N VAL A 210 -0.09 83.03 0.34
CA VAL A 210 -0.31 84.07 -0.67
C VAL A 210 -1.37 85.04 -0.16
N VAL A 211 -1.14 86.33 -0.35
CA VAL A 211 -2.12 87.38 -0.04
C VAL A 211 -3.37 87.26 -0.90
N SER A 212 -4.45 87.93 -0.50
CA SER A 212 -5.64 88.05 -1.35
C SER A 212 -5.28 88.69 -2.69
N LEU A 213 -5.76 88.11 -3.78
CA LEU A 213 -5.49 88.55 -5.15
C LEU A 213 -6.78 89.06 -5.81
N PRO A 214 -6.87 90.37 -6.15
CA PRO A 214 -7.95 90.89 -6.97
C PRO A 214 -8.09 90.15 -8.30
N GLY A 215 -9.24 90.30 -8.95
CA GLY A 215 -9.49 89.71 -10.27
C GLY A 215 -8.39 90.05 -11.28
N ASN A 216 -7.97 89.04 -12.06
CA ASN A 216 -6.94 89.15 -13.09
C ASN A 216 -5.57 89.66 -12.60
N THR A 217 -5.19 89.35 -11.35
CA THR A 217 -3.88 89.69 -10.78
C THR A 217 -3.08 88.45 -10.40
N ALA A 218 -1.78 88.63 -10.16
CA ALA A 218 -0.88 87.56 -9.78
C ALA A 218 0.16 88.01 -8.76
N ALA A 219 0.70 87.04 -8.01
CA ALA A 219 1.80 87.21 -7.09
C ALA A 219 2.81 86.06 -7.21
N TRP A 220 4.04 86.36 -6.82
CA TRP A 220 5.11 85.38 -6.67
C TRP A 220 5.17 84.90 -5.22
N VAL A 221 5.10 83.59 -5.04
CA VAL A 221 5.26 82.94 -3.73
C VAL A 221 6.53 82.12 -3.76
N SER A 222 7.43 82.41 -2.83
CA SER A 222 8.64 81.61 -2.61
C SER A 222 8.39 80.63 -1.47
N ILE A 223 8.37 79.33 -1.77
CA ILE A 223 8.19 78.27 -0.76
C ILE A 223 9.54 77.66 -0.41
N SER A 224 9.96 77.79 0.84
CA SER A 224 11.16 77.13 1.35
C SER A 224 10.90 75.64 1.54
N TYR A 225 11.89 74.80 1.22
CA TYR A 225 11.81 73.36 1.44
C TYR A 225 13.04 72.83 2.18
N VAL A 226 12.87 71.65 2.78
CA VAL A 226 13.94 70.92 3.48
C VAL A 226 14.06 69.54 2.87
N ILE A 227 15.29 69.13 2.58
CA ILE A 227 15.57 67.76 2.14
C ILE A 227 15.64 66.88 3.39
N PRO A 228 14.80 65.82 3.50
CA PRO A 228 14.89 64.89 4.63
C PRO A 228 16.28 64.26 4.75
N GLU A 229 16.71 63.97 5.98
CA GLU A 229 18.01 63.37 6.22
C GLU A 229 18.17 62.03 5.49
N GLY A 230 19.28 61.87 4.77
CA GLY A 230 19.55 60.66 3.98
C GLY A 230 18.87 60.60 2.62
N TYR A 231 18.20 61.68 2.18
CA TYR A 231 17.55 61.75 0.87
C TYR A 231 18.15 62.84 -0.02
N GLU A 232 17.81 62.77 -1.31
CA GLU A 232 18.00 63.81 -2.32
C GLU A 232 16.66 64.17 -2.96
N LEU A 233 16.53 65.43 -3.37
CA LEU A 233 15.36 65.89 -4.12
C LEU A 233 15.48 65.40 -5.57
N ILE A 234 14.48 64.65 -6.05
CA ILE A 234 14.31 64.39 -7.48
C ILE A 234 13.71 65.65 -8.11
N ASP A 235 12.47 65.98 -7.77
CA ASP A 235 11.76 67.14 -8.29
C ASP A 235 10.51 67.50 -7.47
N PHE A 236 9.91 68.65 -7.77
CA PHE A 236 8.56 69.00 -7.35
C PHE A 236 7.58 68.74 -8.48
N TYR A 237 6.51 67.99 -8.18
CA TYR A 237 5.63 67.45 -9.22
C TYR A 237 4.19 67.94 -9.12
N ASP A 238 3.83 68.63 -8.03
CA ASP A 238 2.48 69.09 -7.77
C ASP A 238 2.52 70.42 -7.03
N VAL A 239 1.61 71.32 -7.39
CA VAL A 239 1.42 72.62 -6.74
C VAL A 239 -0.06 72.96 -6.71
N TYR A 240 -0.55 73.40 -5.56
CA TYR A 240 -1.95 73.75 -5.38
C TYR A 240 -2.13 74.74 -4.24
N SER A 241 -3.24 75.46 -4.25
CA SER A 241 -3.72 76.27 -3.13
C SER A 241 -4.87 75.58 -2.42
N ASP A 242 -5.13 75.96 -1.17
CA ASP A 242 -6.37 75.57 -0.45
C ASP A 242 -7.61 76.36 -0.91
N THR A 243 -7.44 77.32 -1.82
CA THR A 243 -8.51 78.09 -2.48
C THR A 243 -8.36 78.06 -4.01
N TRP A 244 -9.16 78.83 -4.74
CA TRP A 244 -9.28 78.79 -6.21
C TRP A 244 -8.17 79.54 -6.98
N HIS A 245 -6.94 79.62 -6.45
CA HIS A 245 -5.83 80.20 -7.21
C HIS A 245 -5.28 79.24 -8.26
N ASN A 246 -4.88 79.78 -9.40
CA ASN A 246 -4.05 79.07 -10.36
C ASN A 246 -2.59 79.12 -9.87
N CYS A 247 -1.97 77.96 -9.69
CA CYS A 247 -0.61 77.84 -9.19
C CYS A 247 0.29 77.15 -10.21
N VAL A 248 1.47 77.70 -10.47
CA VAL A 248 2.45 77.13 -11.40
C VAL A 248 3.85 77.20 -10.79
N ILE A 249 4.55 76.07 -10.73
CA ILE A 249 5.99 76.04 -10.39
C ILE A 249 6.76 76.63 -11.56
N ARG A 250 7.56 77.67 -11.32
CA ARG A 250 8.32 78.35 -12.38
C ARG A 250 9.82 78.10 -12.30
N SER A 251 10.35 77.92 -11.09
CA SER A 251 11.74 77.57 -10.89
C SER A 251 11.98 76.96 -9.52
N ILE A 252 13.03 76.15 -9.42
CA ILE A 252 13.51 75.56 -8.17
C ILE A 252 14.94 76.05 -7.95
N ASP A 253 15.14 76.88 -6.93
CA ASP A 253 16.47 77.31 -6.50
C ASP A 253 17.02 76.30 -5.48
N LYS A 254 17.90 75.42 -5.96
CA LYS A 254 18.53 74.39 -5.14
C LYS A 254 19.56 74.95 -4.14
N ALA A 255 20.16 76.10 -4.43
CA ALA A 255 21.16 76.72 -3.55
C ALA A 255 20.48 77.34 -2.32
N GLN A 256 19.37 78.05 -2.54
CA GLN A 256 18.59 78.68 -1.47
C GLN A 256 17.50 77.76 -0.89
N LYS A 257 17.30 76.57 -1.48
CA LYS A 257 16.24 75.62 -1.12
C LYS A 257 14.85 76.24 -1.16
N LYS A 258 14.53 76.89 -2.29
CA LYS A 258 13.25 77.57 -2.52
C LYS A 258 12.61 77.14 -3.84
N VAL A 259 11.29 77.06 -3.84
CA VAL A 259 10.46 76.88 -5.04
C VAL A 259 9.74 78.18 -5.32
N ALA A 260 9.95 78.76 -6.50
CA ALA A 260 9.20 79.93 -6.95
C ALA A 260 7.91 79.47 -7.62
N VAL A 261 6.78 79.84 -7.03
CA VAL A 261 5.45 79.57 -7.54
C VAL A 261 4.84 80.88 -8.02
N PHE A 262 4.36 80.86 -9.25
CA PHE A 262 3.50 81.91 -9.77
C PHE A 262 2.06 81.59 -9.43
N VAL A 263 1.41 82.49 -8.72
CA VAL A 263 0.04 82.32 -8.23
C VAL A 263 -0.81 83.42 -8.85
N SER A 264 -1.89 83.06 -9.54
CA SER A 264 -2.74 84.02 -10.21
C SER A 264 -4.22 83.76 -9.92
N ASN A 265 -4.99 84.84 -9.88
CA ASN A 265 -6.44 84.80 -9.89
C ASN A 265 -6.94 85.10 -11.31
N SER A 266 -7.57 84.11 -11.95
CA SER A 266 -8.13 84.27 -13.29
C SER A 266 -9.61 84.69 -13.30
N SER A 267 -10.22 84.90 -12.14
CA SER A 267 -11.54 85.54 -12.07
C SER A 267 -11.44 86.98 -12.57
N PHE A 268 -12.45 87.41 -13.30
CA PHE A 268 -12.51 88.77 -13.84
C PHE A 268 -13.00 89.77 -12.78
N ASN A 269 -13.88 89.33 -11.88
CA ASN A 269 -14.67 90.21 -11.02
C ASN A 269 -14.50 89.92 -9.53
N GLU A 270 -13.95 88.75 -9.17
CA GLU A 270 -13.88 88.30 -7.78
C GLU A 270 -12.45 88.30 -7.28
N ALA A 271 -12.24 88.75 -6.05
CA ALA A 271 -10.96 88.62 -5.37
C ALA A 271 -10.82 87.20 -4.80
N ALA A 272 -9.71 86.53 -5.11
CA ALA A 272 -9.34 85.28 -4.47
C ALA A 272 -8.83 85.57 -3.06
N PRO A 273 -9.37 84.89 -2.02
CA PRO A 273 -9.01 85.17 -0.63
C PRO A 273 -7.56 84.78 -0.34
N GLN A 274 -6.98 85.33 0.72
CA GLN A 274 -5.69 84.87 1.24
C GLN A 274 -5.71 83.35 1.44
N SER A 275 -4.64 82.67 1.05
CA SER A 275 -4.60 81.21 0.93
C SER A 275 -3.22 80.66 1.24
N THR A 276 -3.14 79.37 1.53
CA THR A 276 -1.88 78.63 1.62
C THR A 276 -1.61 77.92 0.30
N VAL A 277 -0.42 78.13 -0.25
CA VAL A 277 0.06 77.44 -1.46
C VAL A 277 1.01 76.34 -1.03
N TYR A 278 0.79 75.15 -1.57
CA TYR A 278 1.53 73.92 -1.28
C TYR A 278 2.29 73.44 -2.51
N VAL A 279 3.48 72.88 -2.31
CA VAL A 279 4.23 72.12 -3.32
C VAL A 279 4.57 70.74 -2.78
N LYS A 280 4.47 69.71 -3.62
CA LYS A 280 4.92 68.34 -3.27
C LYS A 280 6.24 68.01 -3.93
N GLY A 281 7.23 67.70 -3.10
CA GLY A 281 8.54 67.21 -3.53
C GLY A 281 8.59 65.69 -3.49
N LEU A 282 9.23 65.12 -4.51
CA LEU A 282 9.60 63.71 -4.59
C LEU A 282 11.09 63.57 -4.23
N PHE A 283 11.40 62.68 -3.30
CA PHE A 283 12.74 62.47 -2.78
C PHE A 283 13.16 61.02 -2.89
N VAL A 284 14.43 60.78 -3.21
CA VAL A 284 15.04 59.44 -3.28
C VAL A 284 16.10 59.29 -2.21
N ARG A 285 16.19 58.11 -1.59
CA ARG A 285 17.22 57.82 -0.60
C ARG A 285 18.60 57.81 -1.26
N LYS A 286 19.58 58.46 -0.63
CA LYS A 286 20.97 58.45 -1.10
C LYS A 286 21.52 57.03 -1.10
N GLU A 287 22.24 56.67 -2.15
CA GLU A 287 23.12 55.50 -2.12
C GLU A 287 24.23 55.73 -1.09
N LYS A 288 24.60 54.68 -0.35
CA LYS A 288 25.70 54.72 0.62
C LYS A 288 27.04 54.52 -0.05
#